data_AF-A0A9D5LCJ6-F1
#
_entry.id   AF-A0A9D5LCJ6-F1
#
_cell.length_a   1.000
_cell.length_b   1.000
_cell.length_c   1.000
_cell.angle_alpha   90.00
_cell.angle_beta   90.00
_cell.angle_gamma   90.00
#
_symmetry.space_group_name_H-M   'P 1'
#
loop_
_entity.id
_entity.type
_entity.pdbx_description
1 polymer ?
#
loop_
_entity_poly.entity_id
_entity_poly.type
_entity_poly.pdbx_seq_one_letter_code
_entity_poly.pdbx_strand_id
1 'polypeptide(L)'
;MMWTIGVVMMAILYWQPSSNSLQFLYNQQTAMLIDYSLVIPGAICAVITGILYGLKTNWGFFKYRWLTVKWIVGISVILIGTFGLHPIATEIIANLSPIASTDTHLPTDLFGAKLTVIKIMALVQGLVLIWLVYVSVFKPWKSTKK
;
A
#
# COMPACT_ATOMS: atom_id res chain seq x y z
N MET A 1 -9.91 -4.12 7.17
CA MET A 1 -9.41 -4.48 5.83
C MET A 1 -7.99 -5.00 6.02
N MET A 2 -7.76 -6.30 5.82
CA MET A 2 -6.48 -6.95 6.16
C MET A 2 -5.27 -6.25 5.51
N TRP A 3 -5.35 -5.99 4.20
CA TRP A 3 -4.30 -5.33 3.44
C TRP A 3 -3.92 -3.92 3.93
N THR A 4 -4.82 -3.20 4.62
CA THR A 4 -4.52 -1.90 5.24
C THR A 4 -3.42 -2.02 6.30
N ILE A 5 -3.46 -3.08 7.11
CA ILE A 5 -2.45 -3.32 8.13
C ILE A 5 -1.10 -3.62 7.47
N GLY A 6 -1.11 -4.37 6.35
CA GLY A 6 0.09 -4.62 5.56
C GLY A 6 0.75 -3.35 5.04
N VAL A 7 -0.03 -2.46 4.40
CA VAL A 7 0.48 -1.19 3.87
C VAL A 7 1.01 -0.28 4.99
N VAL A 8 0.33 -0.23 6.14
CA VAL A 8 0.82 0.53 7.31
C VAL A 8 2.12 -0.07 7.85
N MET A 9 2.23 -1.39 7.94
CA MET A 9 3.47 -2.05 8.37
C MET A 9 4.62 -1.76 7.40
N MET A 10 4.37 -1.80 6.09
CA MET A 10 5.37 -1.42 5.08
C MET A 10 5.81 0.03 5.24
N ALA A 11 4.88 0.97 5.46
CA ALA A 11 5.20 2.37 5.71
C ALA A 11 6.12 2.54 6.93
N ILE A 12 5.86 1.80 8.01
CA ILE A 12 6.72 1.80 9.21
C ILE A 12 8.11 1.26 8.86
N LEU A 13 8.21 0.13 8.16
CA LEU A 13 9.49 -0.48 7.76
C LEU A 13 10.33 0.44 6.86
N TYR A 14 9.69 1.14 5.91
CA TYR A 14 10.39 2.10 5.06
C TYR A 14 10.95 3.30 5.84
N TRP A 15 10.33 3.66 6.96
CA TRP A 15 10.77 4.77 7.82
C TRP A 15 11.72 4.34 8.94
N GLN A 16 11.96 3.05 9.14
CA GLN A 16 12.89 2.59 10.17
C GLN A 16 14.31 3.14 9.92
N PRO A 17 14.95 3.74 10.92
CA PRO A 17 16.34 4.12 10.81
C PRO A 17 17.19 2.86 10.63
N SER A 18 18.22 2.97 9.80
CA SER A 18 19.16 1.87 9.54
C SER A 18 20.56 2.40 9.76
N SER A 19 21.33 1.69 10.58
CA SER A 19 22.73 2.04 10.81
C SER A 19 23.64 1.52 9.69
N ASN A 20 23.24 0.38 9.10
CA ASN A 20 24.02 -0.32 8.08
C ASN A 20 23.19 -0.59 6.82
N SER A 21 23.85 -0.66 5.66
CA SER A 21 23.25 -0.99 4.36
C SER A 21 22.51 -2.34 4.37
N LEU A 22 23.07 -3.34 5.05
CA LEU A 22 22.46 -4.67 5.21
C LEU A 22 21.13 -4.62 5.97
N GLN A 23 21.06 -3.86 7.06
CA GLN A 23 19.83 -3.69 7.83
C GLN A 23 18.76 -2.99 6.99
N PHE A 24 19.17 -1.99 6.21
CA PHE A 24 18.27 -1.31 5.29
C PHE A 24 17.72 -2.26 4.22
N LEU A 25 18.57 -3.11 3.62
CA LEU A 25 18.16 -4.14 2.66
C LEU A 25 17.13 -5.09 3.28
N TYR A 26 17.36 -5.58 4.50
CA TYR A 26 16.41 -6.45 5.18
C TYR A 26 15.06 -5.77 5.45
N ASN A 27 15.04 -4.48 5.80
CA ASN A 27 13.80 -3.73 5.96
C ASN A 27 13.02 -3.65 4.62
N GLN A 28 13.70 -3.39 3.51
CA GLN A 28 13.07 -3.33 2.18
C GLN A 28 12.54 -4.70 1.73
N GLN A 29 13.32 -5.77 1.91
CA GLN A 29 12.92 -7.13 1.57
C GLN A 29 11.74 -7.62 2.43
N THR A 30 11.74 -7.29 3.72
CA THR A 30 10.63 -7.60 4.62
C THR A 30 9.35 -6.87 4.20
N ALA A 31 9.46 -5.61 3.79
CA ALA A 31 8.31 -4.86 3.26
C ALA A 31 7.75 -5.53 1.99
N MET A 32 8.60 -5.99 1.07
CA MET A 32 8.16 -6.75 -0.12
C MET A 32 7.54 -8.10 0.21
N LEU A 33 8.05 -8.80 1.22
CA LEU A 33 7.46 -10.06 1.70
C LEU A 33 6.02 -9.83 2.20
N ILE A 34 5.80 -8.74 2.96
CA ILE A 34 4.47 -8.33 3.41
C ILE A 34 3.58 -7.97 2.22
N ASP A 35 4.11 -7.27 1.21
CA ASP A 35 3.37 -6.89 0.01
C ASP A 35 2.82 -8.13 -0.73
N TYR A 36 3.70 -9.08 -1.05
CA TYR A 36 3.33 -10.33 -1.73
C TYR A 36 2.44 -11.25 -0.91
N SER A 37 2.68 -11.34 0.41
CA SER A 37 1.99 -12.32 1.25
C SER A 37 0.65 -11.83 1.78
N LEU A 38 0.50 -10.52 2.01
CA LEU A 38 -0.64 -9.97 2.75
C LEU A 38 -1.35 -8.86 1.98
N VAL A 39 -0.62 -7.93 1.36
CA VAL A 39 -1.23 -6.76 0.69
C VAL A 39 -1.88 -7.17 -0.61
N ILE A 40 -1.14 -7.79 -1.53
CA ILE A 40 -1.65 -8.20 -2.86
C ILE A 40 -2.81 -9.21 -2.73
N PRO A 41 -2.70 -10.32 -1.97
CA PRO A 41 -3.81 -11.26 -1.82
C PRO A 41 -5.00 -10.60 -1.11
N GLY A 42 -4.75 -9.76 -0.11
CA GLY A 42 -5.80 -9.05 0.61
C GLY A 42 -6.56 -8.05 -0.27
N ALA A 43 -5.87 -7.34 -1.16
CA ALA A 43 -6.47 -6.43 -2.12
C ALA A 43 -7.34 -7.18 -3.14
N ILE A 44 -6.83 -8.29 -3.69
CA ILE A 44 -7.58 -9.15 -4.63
C ILE A 44 -8.85 -9.69 -3.96
N CYS A 45 -8.74 -10.24 -2.75
CA CYS A 45 -9.90 -10.72 -1.99
C CYS A 45 -10.91 -9.60 -1.71
N ALA A 46 -10.45 -8.37 -1.40
CA ALA A 46 -11.33 -7.23 -1.20
C ALA A 46 -12.08 -6.82 -2.48
N VAL A 47 -11.42 -6.85 -3.64
CA VAL A 47 -12.05 -6.58 -4.93
C VAL A 47 -13.05 -7.67 -5.29
N ILE A 48 -12.68 -8.95 -5.18
CA ILE A 48 -13.57 -10.08 -5.48
C ILE A 48 -14.82 -10.03 -4.60
N THR A 49 -14.64 -9.92 -3.28
CA THR A 49 -15.77 -9.83 -2.35
C THR A 49 -16.64 -8.62 -2.67
N GLY A 50 -16.03 -7.48 -2.94
CA GLY A 50 -16.76 -6.29 -3.35
C GLY A 50 -17.61 -6.47 -4.62
N ILE A 51 -17.05 -7.11 -5.65
CA ILE A 51 -17.77 -7.44 -6.90
C ILE A 51 -18.91 -8.40 -6.63
N LEU A 52 -18.65 -9.49 -5.89
CA LEU A 52 -19.67 -10.47 -5.54
C LEU A 52 -20.83 -9.82 -4.77
N TYR A 53 -20.54 -8.97 -3.79
CA TYR A 53 -21.58 -8.25 -3.05
C TYR A 53 -22.35 -7.30 -3.95
N GLY A 54 -21.69 -6.50 -4.78
CA GLY A 54 -22.40 -5.51 -5.61
C GLY A 54 -23.17 -6.10 -6.79
N LEU A 55 -22.82 -7.32 -7.26
CA LEU A 55 -23.58 -8.06 -8.28
C LEU A 55 -24.72 -8.89 -7.67
N LYS A 56 -24.46 -9.63 -6.58
CA LYS A 56 -25.46 -10.53 -5.98
C LYS A 56 -26.48 -9.84 -5.09
N THR A 57 -26.20 -8.62 -4.63
CA THR A 57 -27.13 -7.88 -3.78
C THR A 57 -27.70 -6.67 -4.52
N ASN A 58 -28.98 -6.35 -4.25
CA ASN A 58 -29.68 -5.16 -4.76
C ASN A 58 -29.06 -3.82 -4.30
N TRP A 59 -27.87 -3.84 -3.71
CA TRP A 59 -27.15 -2.67 -3.25
C TRP A 59 -26.65 -1.82 -4.41
N GLY A 60 -26.20 -2.43 -5.51
CA GLY A 60 -25.69 -1.72 -6.69
C GLY A 60 -24.46 -0.84 -6.41
N PHE A 61 -23.40 -0.99 -7.20
CA PHE A 61 -22.13 -0.26 -7.02
C PHE A 61 -22.26 1.27 -7.03
N PHE A 62 -23.22 1.80 -7.80
CA PHE A 62 -23.42 3.24 -8.02
C PHE A 62 -24.64 3.81 -7.30
N LYS A 63 -25.39 2.97 -6.56
CA LYS A 63 -26.61 3.42 -5.87
C LYS A 63 -26.31 4.31 -4.67
N TYR A 64 -25.15 4.11 -4.04
CA TYR A 64 -24.72 4.86 -2.86
C TYR A 64 -23.39 5.54 -3.11
N ARG A 65 -23.36 6.88 -3.00
CA ARG A 65 -22.15 7.69 -3.23
C ARG A 65 -20.95 7.24 -2.40
N TRP A 66 -21.16 6.84 -1.14
CA TRP A 66 -20.07 6.35 -0.27
C TRP A 66 -19.42 5.07 -0.80
N LEU A 67 -20.20 4.20 -1.46
CA LEU A 67 -19.69 2.96 -2.03
C LEU A 67 -18.86 3.24 -3.28
N THR A 68 -19.33 4.14 -4.16
CA THR A 68 -18.60 4.57 -5.36
C THR A 68 -17.26 5.22 -5.01
N VAL A 69 -17.24 6.15 -4.03
CA VAL A 69 -16.00 6.76 -3.56
C VAL A 69 -15.03 5.71 -3.02
N LYS A 70 -15.52 4.77 -2.21
CA LYS A 70 -14.69 3.68 -1.67
C LYS A 70 -14.06 2.83 -2.78
N TRP A 71 -14.81 2.56 -3.84
CA TRP A 71 -14.31 1.80 -4.99
C TRP A 71 -13.25 2.53 -5.78
N ILE A 72 -13.52 3.79 -6.13
CA ILE A 72 -12.56 4.61 -6.89
C ILE A 72 -11.26 4.71 -6.11
N VAL A 73 -11.32 5.10 -4.84
CA VAL A 73 -10.13 5.26 -3.99
C VAL A 73 -9.40 3.92 -3.81
N GLY A 74 -10.13 2.83 -3.54
CA GLY A 74 -9.55 1.51 -3.37
C GLY A 74 -8.80 1.04 -4.62
N ILE A 75 -9.40 1.17 -5.80
CA ILE A 75 -8.77 0.81 -7.08
C ILE A 75 -7.56 1.71 -7.35
N SER A 76 -7.66 3.02 -7.12
CA SER A 76 -6.53 3.94 -7.28
C SER A 76 -5.34 3.55 -6.40
N VAL A 77 -5.58 3.16 -5.14
CA VAL A 77 -4.50 2.70 -4.24
C VAL A 77 -3.84 1.43 -4.79
N ILE A 78 -4.62 0.47 -5.28
CA ILE A 78 -4.09 -0.76 -5.88
C ILE A 78 -3.23 -0.42 -7.11
N LEU A 79 -3.72 0.41 -8.03
CA LEU A 79 -2.99 0.77 -9.25
C LEU A 79 -1.68 1.50 -8.94
N ILE A 80 -1.71 2.47 -8.02
CA ILE A 80 -0.51 3.22 -7.62
C ILE A 80 0.50 2.29 -6.92
N GLY A 81 0.02 1.39 -6.06
CA GLY A 81 0.87 0.41 -5.38
C GLY A 81 1.55 -0.54 -6.36
N THR A 82 0.76 -1.21 -7.20
CA THR A 82 1.24 -2.25 -8.13
C THR A 82 2.09 -1.70 -9.27
N PHE A 83 1.68 -0.58 -9.90
CA PHE A 83 2.39 -0.06 -11.07
C PHE A 83 3.39 1.05 -10.75
N GLY A 84 3.24 1.73 -9.61
CA GLY A 84 4.13 2.81 -9.19
C GLY A 84 5.16 2.37 -8.15
N LEU A 85 4.70 1.93 -6.98
CA LEU A 85 5.58 1.68 -5.84
C LEU A 85 6.34 0.35 -5.93
N HIS A 86 5.69 -0.70 -6.40
CA HIS A 86 6.28 -2.03 -6.48
C HIS A 86 7.54 -2.09 -7.40
N PRO A 87 7.56 -1.47 -8.60
CA PRO A 87 8.77 -1.41 -9.42
C PRO A 87 9.89 -0.62 -8.73
N ILE A 88 9.57 0.51 -8.08
CA ILE A 88 10.55 1.33 -7.35
C ILE A 88 11.16 0.53 -6.19
N ALA A 89 10.34 -0.19 -5.42
CA ALA A 89 10.80 -1.03 -4.32
C ALA A 89 11.77 -2.13 -4.80
N THR A 90 11.41 -2.78 -5.92
CA THR A 90 12.19 -3.86 -6.52
C THR A 90 13.53 -3.34 -7.02
N GLU A 91 13.56 -2.16 -7.66
CA GLU A 91 14.79 -1.54 -8.16
C GLU A 91 15.73 -1.15 -7.01
N ILE A 92 15.21 -0.61 -5.90
CA ILE A 92 16.00 -0.30 -4.71
C ILE A 92 16.68 -1.57 -4.19
N ILE A 93 15.94 -2.68 -4.07
CA ILE A 93 16.48 -3.96 -3.59
C ILE A 93 17.53 -4.50 -4.56
N ALA A 94 17.25 -4.47 -5.87
CA ALA A 94 18.16 -4.96 -6.91
C ALA A 94 19.50 -4.22 -6.88
N ASN A 95 19.48 -2.89 -6.81
CA ASN A 95 20.69 -2.06 -6.76
C ASN A 95 21.47 -2.19 -5.44
N LEU A 96 20.76 -2.43 -4.33
CA LEU A 96 21.39 -2.51 -3.00
C LEU A 96 21.96 -3.92 -2.71
N SER A 97 21.30 -4.98 -3.19
CA SER A 97 21.69 -6.37 -2.92
C SER A 97 23.16 -6.73 -3.20
N PRO A 98 23.82 -6.28 -4.30
CA PRO A 98 25.21 -6.66 -4.56
C PRO A 98 26.24 -5.94 -3.65
N ILE A 99 25.87 -4.81 -3.05
CA ILE A 99 26.80 -3.96 -2.30
C ILE A 99 26.56 -3.95 -0.79
N ALA A 100 25.39 -4.40 -0.33
CA ALA A 100 24.97 -4.33 1.06
C ALA A 100 25.82 -5.15 2.06
N SER A 101 26.55 -6.17 1.58
CA SER A 101 27.43 -6.98 2.43
C SER A 101 28.83 -6.40 2.59
N THR A 102 29.23 -5.48 1.71
CA THR A 102 30.60 -4.96 1.63
C THR A 102 30.70 -3.53 2.17
N ASP A 103 29.67 -2.72 1.97
CA ASP A 103 29.63 -1.34 2.46
C ASP A 103 28.89 -1.24 3.80
N THR A 104 29.52 -0.59 4.80
CA THR A 104 28.86 -0.30 6.08
C THR A 104 27.89 0.87 6.00
N HIS A 105 28.11 1.81 5.06
CA HIS A 105 27.30 3.01 4.90
C HIS A 105 26.24 2.85 3.81
N LEU A 106 25.09 3.52 3.96
CA LEU A 106 24.09 3.58 2.90
C LEU A 106 24.60 4.48 1.76
N PRO A 107 24.67 3.97 0.51
CA PRO A 107 24.96 4.81 -0.64
C PRO A 107 23.68 5.58 -1.02
N THR A 108 23.40 6.66 -0.30
CA THR A 108 22.20 7.50 -0.53
C THR A 108 22.14 8.08 -1.94
N ASP A 109 23.29 8.30 -2.56
CA ASP A 109 23.43 8.86 -3.90
C ASP A 109 22.94 7.88 -4.99
N LEU A 110 22.95 6.57 -4.71
CA LEU A 110 22.54 5.52 -5.65
C LEU A 110 21.03 5.53 -5.93
N PHE A 111 20.23 6.01 -4.97
CA PHE A 111 18.77 5.92 -5.04
C PHE A 111 18.10 7.25 -5.45
N GLY A 112 18.84 8.37 -5.41
CA GLY A 112 18.31 9.69 -5.71
C GLY A 112 16.99 9.98 -4.97
N ALA A 113 15.99 10.49 -5.70
CA ALA A 113 14.67 10.78 -5.14
C ALA A 113 13.82 9.52 -4.82
N LYS A 114 14.19 8.33 -5.33
CA LYS A 114 13.34 7.12 -5.26
C LYS A 114 13.08 6.69 -3.82
N LEU A 115 14.10 6.79 -2.97
CA LEU A 115 14.00 6.45 -1.55
C LEU A 115 13.02 7.35 -0.81
N THR A 116 13.01 8.65 -1.13
CA THR A 116 12.08 9.60 -0.54
C THR A 116 10.65 9.37 -1.05
N VAL A 117 10.51 9.11 -2.36
CA VAL A 117 9.21 8.82 -2.98
C VAL A 117 8.56 7.59 -2.34
N ILE A 118 9.26 6.46 -2.21
CA ILE A 118 8.66 5.24 -1.65
C ILE A 118 8.23 5.43 -0.19
N LYS A 119 9.04 6.12 0.62
CA LYS A 119 8.74 6.43 2.03
C LYS A 119 7.49 7.30 2.18
N ILE A 120 7.39 8.37 1.40
CA ILE A 120 6.27 9.31 1.49
C ILE A 120 5.01 8.65 0.93
N MET A 121 5.10 7.99 -0.23
CA MET A 121 3.94 7.39 -0.87
C MET A 121 3.37 6.21 -0.08
N ALA A 122 4.21 5.39 0.56
CA ALA A 122 3.74 4.33 1.45
C ALA A 122 2.98 4.90 2.66
N LEU A 123 3.48 6.00 3.25
CA LEU A 123 2.80 6.70 4.35
C LEU A 123 1.45 7.26 3.88
N VAL A 124 1.42 7.94 2.74
CA VAL A 124 0.19 8.50 2.15
C VAL A 124 -0.82 7.38 1.85
N GLN A 125 -0.41 6.26 1.25
CA GLN A 125 -1.30 5.12 1.01
C GLN A 125 -1.84 4.53 2.30
N GLY A 126 -1.01 4.38 3.34
CA GLY A 126 -1.44 3.93 4.66
C GLY A 126 -2.54 4.84 5.23
N LEU A 127 -2.34 6.16 5.19
CA LEU A 127 -3.32 7.15 5.67
C LEU A 127 -4.62 7.12 4.85
N VAL A 128 -4.52 7.00 3.52
CA VAL A 128 -5.70 6.89 2.64
C VAL A 128 -6.49 5.62 2.95
N LEU A 129 -5.83 4.50 3.22
CA LEU A 129 -6.51 3.25 3.58
C LEU A 129 -7.15 3.30 4.97
N ILE A 130 -6.50 3.95 5.96
CA ILE A 130 -7.10 4.21 7.27
C ILE A 130 -8.35 5.07 7.12
N TRP A 131 -8.28 6.14 6.31
CA TRP A 131 -9.43 6.97 5.99
C TRP A 131 -10.54 6.17 5.29
N LEU A 132 -10.19 5.24 4.39
CA LEU A 132 -11.16 4.37 3.72
C LEU A 132 -11.84 3.40 4.70
N VAL A 133 -11.12 2.93 5.73
CA VAL A 133 -11.71 2.19 6.86
C VAL A 133 -12.70 3.07 7.62
N TYR A 134 -12.35 4.32 7.94
CA TYR A 134 -13.25 5.28 8.56
C TYR A 134 -14.54 5.49 7.74
N VAL A 135 -14.41 5.76 6.43
CA VAL A 135 -15.57 5.91 5.52
C VAL A 135 -16.45 4.66 5.51
N SER A 136 -15.84 3.47 5.62
CA SER A 136 -16.57 2.20 5.65
C SER A 136 -17.43 2.01 6.90
N VAL A 137 -16.96 2.50 8.05
CA VAL A 137 -17.65 2.38 9.33
C VAL A 137 -18.77 3.42 9.44
N PHE A 138 -18.42 4.70 9.25
CA PHE A 138 -19.34 5.81 9.52
C PHE A 138 -20.32 6.09 8.37
N LYS A 139 -19.97 5.69 7.13
CA LYS A 139 -20.81 5.86 5.93
C LYS A 139 -21.37 7.29 5.80
N PRO A 140 -20.52 8.33 5.75
CA PRO A 140 -20.94 9.73 5.88
C PRO A 140 -21.90 10.20 4.77
N TRP A 141 -21.97 9.50 3.64
CA TRP A 141 -22.92 9.80 2.54
C TRP A 141 -24.11 8.85 2.49
N LYS A 142 -24.69 8.47 3.64
CA LYS A 142 -26.02 7.87 3.66
C LYS A 142 -27.01 8.93 3.17
N SER A 143 -27.63 8.68 2.00
CA SER A 143 -28.76 9.50 1.55
C SER A 143 -29.84 9.45 2.61
N THR A 144 -30.17 10.61 3.19
CA THR A 144 -31.42 10.81 3.93
C THR A 144 -32.55 10.38 2.99
N LYS A 145 -33.34 9.38 3.39
CA LYS A 145 -34.56 9.05 2.66
C LYS A 145 -35.49 10.26 2.77
N LYS A 146 -35.89 10.84 1.64
CA LYS A 146 -37.27 11.33 1.47
C LYS A 146 -38.08 10.18 0.91
#